data_AF-A0A653CG55-F1
#
_entry.id   AF-A0A653CG55-F1
#
_cell.length_a   1.000
_cell.length_b   1.000
_cell.length_c   1.000
_cell.angle_alpha   90.00
_cell.angle_beta   90.00
_cell.angle_gamma   90.00
#
_symmetry.space_group_name_H-M   'P 1'
#
loop_
_entity.id
_entity.type
_entity.pdbx_description
1 polymer ?
#
loop_
_entity_poly.entity_id
_entity_poly.type
_entity_poly.pdbx_seq_one_letter_code
_entity_poly.pdbx_strand_id
1 'polypeptide(L)'
;MKSISEKALIYHKPLGKLDQLSFDVDKQKPKTPKNRLPFVAAHSERRSAFAIRLFLKDFCAEFLNGAYNTVMHHVKDNLVRNRAQQHDESYYLWAMRFFMEFNRKHKFEVKLVSETTSVQTFHYVQQLSENYYDLMSTCKKKLRQWSRRLHMALLAYRELFLTLCAMDRSPDGSVRDSAKVIKSNILYVPEYREFVLTLLVNYDELKMSDAYLLDLIETQHVFVKIFEKFCGKEGSLFVQKRVRSGRRKRKADEQAPASGAATATQAKISLESKWDHAAPQLSAVLQDGGEFLTNEVPFDAASDVPIDDQKAEAMRKVQRKLRLGEFESAIGLLRASREVWPENDCFGSSNMATEEEFLALRDIFFADLGEDS
;
A
#
# COMPACT_ATOMS: atom_id res chain seq x y z
N MET A 1 -46.02 -20.53 -37.98
CA MET A 1 -44.71 -19.91 -38.26
C MET A 1 -44.15 -20.58 -39.50
N LYS A 2 -43.71 -19.84 -40.52
CA LYS A 2 -43.06 -20.42 -41.71
C LYS A 2 -41.55 -20.50 -41.45
N SER A 3 -40.95 -21.65 -41.74
CA SER A 3 -39.49 -21.77 -41.75
C SER A 3 -38.92 -20.97 -42.93
N ILE A 4 -37.60 -20.71 -42.91
CA ILE A 4 -36.83 -20.03 -43.96
C ILE A 4 -36.98 -20.74 -45.33
N SER A 5 -37.42 -22.00 -45.33
CA SER A 5 -37.68 -22.83 -46.52
C SER A 5 -39.18 -23.00 -46.84
N GLU A 6 -40.02 -22.05 -46.43
CA GLU A 6 -41.50 -22.00 -46.64
C GLU A 6 -42.35 -23.15 -46.06
N LYS A 7 -41.73 -24.22 -45.54
CA LYS A 7 -42.43 -25.31 -44.86
C LYS A 7 -42.95 -24.88 -43.48
N ALA A 8 -44.09 -25.44 -43.09
CA ALA A 8 -44.71 -25.19 -41.78
C ALA A 8 -43.77 -25.65 -40.65
N LEU A 9 -43.42 -24.73 -39.75
CA LEU A 9 -42.58 -25.03 -38.58
C LEU A 9 -43.46 -25.66 -37.49
N ILE A 10 -43.18 -26.91 -37.13
CA ILE A 10 -43.84 -27.61 -36.03
C ILE A 10 -43.14 -27.21 -34.72
N TYR A 11 -43.87 -26.56 -33.83
CA TYR A 11 -43.38 -26.10 -32.53
C TYR A 11 -44.14 -26.83 -31.41
N HIS A 12 -43.41 -27.55 -30.55
CA HIS A 12 -43.99 -28.44 -29.54
C HIS A 12 -44.21 -27.78 -28.16
N LYS A 13 -44.09 -26.45 -28.04
CA LYS A 13 -44.25 -25.72 -26.77
C LYS A 13 -45.41 -24.71 -26.84
N PRO A 14 -46.04 -24.34 -25.71
CA PRO A 14 -47.14 -23.39 -25.70
C PRO A 14 -46.71 -22.00 -26.21
N LEU A 15 -47.58 -21.36 -27.00
CA LEU A 15 -47.32 -20.14 -27.79
C LEU A 15 -46.92 -18.89 -26.95
N GLY A 16 -47.02 -18.93 -25.62
CA GLY A 16 -46.62 -17.84 -24.73
C GLY A 16 -45.10 -17.66 -24.53
N LYS A 17 -44.26 -18.54 -25.09
CA LYS A 17 -42.79 -18.48 -24.99
C LYS A 17 -42.10 -18.28 -26.36
N LEU A 18 -42.75 -17.58 -27.28
CA LEU A 18 -42.21 -17.33 -28.63
C LEU A 18 -40.96 -16.44 -28.63
N ASP A 19 -40.80 -15.56 -27.64
CA ASP A 19 -39.59 -14.73 -27.49
C ASP A 19 -38.34 -15.53 -27.08
N GLN A 20 -38.50 -16.80 -26.70
CA GLN A 20 -37.40 -17.71 -26.33
C GLN A 20 -37.20 -18.81 -27.38
N LEU A 21 -37.31 -18.45 -28.67
CA LEU A 21 -37.06 -19.35 -29.78
C LEU A 21 -35.54 -19.60 -29.96
N SER A 22 -34.96 -20.40 -29.06
CA SER A 22 -33.57 -20.87 -29.20
C SER A 22 -33.56 -22.21 -29.93
N PHE A 23 -32.98 -22.23 -31.13
CA PHE A 23 -32.75 -23.43 -31.93
C PHE A 23 -31.47 -24.20 -31.54
N ASP A 24 -30.76 -23.70 -30.53
CA ASP A 24 -29.48 -24.25 -30.05
C ASP A 24 -29.66 -25.15 -28.82
N VAL A 25 -30.89 -25.30 -28.31
CA VAL A 25 -31.18 -26.10 -27.11
C VAL A 25 -30.82 -27.57 -27.30
N ASP A 26 -30.98 -28.11 -28.51
CA ASP A 26 -30.67 -29.50 -28.85
C ASP A 26 -29.32 -29.66 -29.57
N LYS A 27 -28.57 -28.56 -29.79
CA LYS A 27 -27.25 -28.63 -30.42
C LYS A 27 -26.20 -29.05 -29.39
N GLN A 28 -25.49 -30.13 -29.67
CA GLN A 28 -24.32 -30.52 -28.88
C GLN A 28 -23.25 -29.42 -28.98
N LYS A 29 -22.91 -28.80 -27.84
CA LYS A 29 -21.86 -27.78 -27.79
C LYS A 29 -20.53 -28.36 -28.29
N PRO A 30 -19.80 -27.67 -29.18
CA PRO A 30 -18.52 -28.16 -29.66
C PRO A 30 -17.54 -28.31 -28.48
N LYS A 31 -16.81 -29.42 -28.46
CA LYS A 31 -15.85 -29.73 -27.40
C LYS A 31 -14.78 -28.64 -27.34
N THR A 32 -14.74 -27.89 -26.24
CA THR A 32 -13.73 -26.87 -26.03
C THR A 32 -12.34 -27.51 -26.03
N PRO A 33 -11.39 -27.00 -26.83
CA PRO A 33 -10.04 -27.56 -26.90
C PRO A 33 -9.36 -27.45 -25.53
N LYS A 34 -8.48 -28.39 -25.21
CA LYS A 34 -7.89 -28.52 -23.86
C LYS A 34 -7.17 -27.25 -23.35
N ASN A 35 -6.72 -26.39 -24.26
CA ASN A 35 -6.04 -25.13 -23.96
C ASN A 35 -7.00 -23.97 -23.64
N ARG A 36 -8.31 -24.15 -23.84
CA ARG A 36 -9.39 -23.19 -23.53
C ARG A 36 -10.35 -23.71 -22.47
N LEU A 37 -10.03 -24.85 -21.83
CA LEU A 37 -10.82 -25.36 -20.72
C LEU A 37 -10.52 -24.53 -19.47
N PRO A 38 -11.54 -24.11 -18.71
CA PRO A 38 -11.35 -23.42 -17.44
C PRO A 38 -10.56 -24.30 -16.46
N PHE A 39 -9.79 -23.66 -15.58
CA PHE A 39 -8.96 -24.38 -14.63
C PHE A 39 -9.83 -25.02 -13.53
N VAL A 40 -9.97 -26.34 -13.53
CA VAL A 40 -10.80 -27.05 -12.54
C VAL A 40 -9.97 -27.44 -11.31
N ALA A 41 -10.43 -27.04 -10.12
CA ALA A 41 -9.84 -27.46 -8.85
C ALA A 41 -10.16 -28.94 -8.57
N ALA A 42 -9.17 -29.71 -8.12
CA ALA A 42 -9.37 -31.10 -7.72
C ALA A 42 -9.75 -31.15 -6.24
N HIS A 43 -11.03 -31.40 -5.94
CA HIS A 43 -11.50 -31.64 -4.57
C HIS A 43 -11.69 -33.15 -4.36
N SER A 44 -10.90 -33.73 -3.45
CA SER A 44 -11.12 -35.07 -2.93
C SER A 44 -11.21 -34.99 -1.42
N GLU A 45 -12.41 -34.87 -0.88
CA GLU A 45 -12.63 -34.95 0.56
C GLU A 45 -12.71 -36.42 1.01
N ARG A 46 -11.58 -36.97 1.46
CA ARG A 46 -11.56 -38.25 2.18
C ARG A 46 -11.58 -37.96 3.68
N ARG A 47 -12.61 -38.44 4.38
CA ARG A 47 -12.71 -38.30 5.85
C ARG A 47 -11.96 -39.45 6.54
N SER A 48 -10.99 -39.13 7.38
CA SER A 48 -10.29 -40.09 8.25
C SER A 48 -11.22 -40.68 9.30
N ALA A 49 -10.88 -41.84 9.88
CA ALA A 49 -11.64 -42.46 10.98
C ALA A 49 -11.77 -41.53 12.21
N PHE A 50 -12.83 -41.70 13.01
CA PHE A 50 -13.12 -40.80 14.15
C PHE A 50 -11.96 -40.75 15.16
N ALA A 51 -11.39 -41.89 15.55
CA ALA A 51 -10.26 -41.96 16.47
C ALA A 51 -9.03 -41.16 15.97
N ILE A 52 -8.74 -41.25 14.67
CA ILE A 52 -7.64 -40.50 14.04
C ILE A 52 -7.92 -38.99 14.10
N ARG A 53 -9.18 -38.57 13.90
CA ARG A 53 -9.54 -37.14 13.98
C ARG A 53 -9.42 -36.59 15.41
N LEU A 54 -9.72 -37.40 16.42
CA LEU A 54 -9.52 -36.99 17.82
C LEU A 54 -8.03 -36.82 18.12
N PHE A 55 -7.21 -37.81 17.75
CA PHE A 55 -5.75 -37.71 17.86
C PHE A 55 -5.18 -36.48 17.13
N LEU A 56 -5.60 -36.24 15.87
CA LEU A 56 -5.14 -35.08 15.11
C LEU A 56 -5.57 -33.75 15.73
N LYS A 57 -6.78 -33.70 16.31
CA LYS A 57 -7.25 -32.50 17.03
C LYS A 57 -6.37 -32.22 18.25
N ASP A 58 -6.07 -33.24 19.04
CA ASP A 58 -5.26 -33.09 20.25
C ASP A 58 -3.82 -32.71 19.88
N PHE A 59 -3.25 -33.33 18.84
CA PHE A 59 -1.98 -32.91 18.25
C PHE A 59 -1.97 -31.44 17.81
N CYS A 60 -3.01 -30.97 17.12
CA CYS A 60 -3.09 -29.57 16.68
C CYS A 60 -3.14 -28.60 17.87
N ALA A 61 -3.84 -28.97 18.94
CA ALA A 61 -3.91 -28.17 20.16
C ALA A 61 -2.54 -28.13 20.87
N GLU A 62 -1.86 -29.26 21.02
CA GLU A 62 -0.52 -29.33 21.61
C GLU A 62 0.50 -28.55 20.77
N PHE A 63 0.45 -28.69 19.44
CA PHE A 63 1.34 -27.99 18.52
C PHE A 63 1.19 -26.47 18.61
N LEU A 64 -0.05 -25.97 18.65
CA LEU A 64 -0.32 -24.54 18.84
C LEU A 64 0.20 -24.01 20.17
N ASN A 65 0.06 -24.78 21.25
CA ASN A 65 0.53 -24.38 22.57
C ASN A 65 2.05 -24.41 22.71
N GLY A 66 2.72 -25.40 22.10
CA GLY A 66 4.14 -25.66 22.36
C GLY A 66 5.12 -25.19 21.29
N ALA A 67 4.73 -25.15 20.01
CA ALA A 67 5.70 -25.08 18.91
C ALA A 67 5.34 -24.13 17.77
N TYR A 68 4.06 -23.79 17.57
CA TYR A 68 3.61 -23.06 16.37
C TYR A 68 4.39 -21.76 16.14
N ASN A 69 4.41 -20.84 17.11
CA ASN A 69 5.08 -19.54 16.95
C ASN A 69 6.58 -19.72 16.62
N THR A 70 7.28 -20.60 17.34
CA THR A 70 8.71 -20.88 17.13
C THR A 70 8.97 -21.48 15.76
N VAL A 71 8.19 -22.47 15.34
CA VAL A 71 8.33 -23.12 14.03
C VAL A 71 8.06 -22.12 12.92
N MET A 72 6.96 -21.36 13.01
CA MET A 72 6.60 -20.38 11.98
C MET A 72 7.64 -19.28 11.85
N HIS A 73 8.17 -18.78 12.97
CA HIS A 73 9.25 -17.79 12.98
C HIS A 73 10.50 -18.32 12.28
N HIS A 74 11.00 -19.50 12.66
CA HIS A 74 12.21 -20.07 12.06
C HIS A 74 12.03 -20.43 10.59
N VAL A 75 10.87 -20.96 10.20
CA VAL A 75 10.58 -21.27 8.80
C VAL A 75 10.55 -19.98 7.98
N LYS A 76 9.85 -18.94 8.45
CA LYS A 76 9.80 -17.63 7.78
C LYS A 76 11.20 -17.02 7.63
N ASP A 77 12.01 -17.02 8.69
CA ASP A 77 13.37 -16.50 8.67
C ASP A 77 14.26 -17.23 7.65
N ASN A 78 14.18 -18.57 7.59
CA ASN A 78 14.90 -19.36 6.60
C ASN A 78 14.43 -19.08 5.17
N LEU A 79 13.12 -18.95 4.93
CA LEU A 79 12.57 -18.64 3.61
C LEU A 79 13.01 -17.25 3.13
N VAL A 80 13.10 -16.27 4.04
CA VAL A 80 13.53 -14.91 3.71
C VAL A 80 15.04 -14.84 3.43
N ARG A 81 15.87 -15.54 4.22
CA ARG A 81 17.33 -15.52 4.07
C ARG A 81 17.84 -16.38 2.90
N ASN A 82 17.27 -17.57 2.70
CA ASN A 82 17.76 -18.55 1.73
C ASN A 82 16.99 -18.53 0.41
N ARG A 83 16.68 -17.33 -0.13
CA ARG A 83 15.94 -17.19 -1.41
C ARG A 83 16.59 -17.91 -2.59
N ALA A 84 17.90 -18.13 -2.55
CA ALA A 84 18.64 -18.84 -3.59
C ALA A 84 18.28 -20.33 -3.70
N GLN A 85 17.77 -20.96 -2.63
CA GLN A 85 17.49 -22.39 -2.58
C GLN A 85 16.12 -22.78 -3.18
N GLN A 86 15.35 -21.82 -3.73
CA GLN A 86 14.01 -22.05 -4.30
C GLN A 86 13.10 -22.92 -3.41
N HIS A 87 13.08 -22.62 -2.11
CA HIS A 87 12.22 -23.32 -1.17
C HIS A 87 10.73 -23.22 -1.57
N ASP A 88 9.94 -24.19 -1.15
CA ASP A 88 8.50 -24.19 -1.42
C ASP A 88 7.75 -23.47 -0.29
N GLU A 89 7.42 -22.20 -0.48
CA GLU A 89 6.71 -21.41 0.53
C GLU A 89 5.23 -21.82 0.65
N SER A 90 4.73 -22.70 -0.22
CA SER A 90 3.34 -23.16 -0.18
C SER A 90 3.01 -23.93 1.10
N TYR A 91 3.98 -24.65 1.69
CA TYR A 91 3.79 -25.34 2.97
C TYR A 91 3.64 -24.36 4.13
N TYR A 92 4.41 -23.27 4.12
CA TYR A 92 4.30 -22.20 5.11
C TYR A 92 2.91 -21.55 5.05
N LEU A 93 2.45 -21.20 3.84
CA LEU A 93 1.12 -20.61 3.62
C LEU A 93 -0.01 -21.58 4.01
N TRP A 94 0.15 -22.87 3.68
CA TRP A 94 -0.82 -23.89 4.08
C TRP A 94 -0.89 -24.04 5.60
N ALA A 95 0.26 -24.16 6.27
CA ALA A 95 0.32 -24.32 7.72
C ALA A 95 -0.27 -23.09 8.42
N MET A 96 0.10 -21.89 7.98
CA MET A 96 -0.45 -20.64 8.51
C MET A 96 -1.98 -20.62 8.39
N ARG A 97 -2.52 -20.87 7.20
CA ARG A 97 -3.98 -20.94 6.99
C ARG A 97 -4.62 -21.97 7.91
N PHE A 98 -4.11 -23.21 7.92
CA PHE A 98 -4.73 -24.32 8.62
C PHE A 98 -4.74 -24.12 10.15
N PHE A 99 -3.60 -23.77 10.73
CA PHE A 99 -3.47 -23.64 12.18
C PHE A 99 -4.14 -22.36 12.71
N MET A 100 -4.11 -21.25 11.96
CA MET A 100 -4.88 -20.06 12.32
C MET A 100 -6.39 -20.32 12.25
N GLU A 101 -6.86 -21.01 11.21
CA GLU A 101 -8.28 -21.40 11.08
C GLU A 101 -8.70 -22.35 12.21
N PHE A 102 -7.85 -23.31 12.57
CA PHE A 102 -8.07 -24.22 13.70
C PHE A 102 -8.15 -23.44 15.03
N ASN A 103 -7.19 -22.54 15.29
CA ASN A 103 -7.18 -21.70 16.49
C ASN A 103 -8.48 -20.87 16.58
N ARG A 104 -8.89 -20.23 15.48
CA ARG A 104 -10.10 -19.42 15.40
C ARG A 104 -11.39 -20.19 15.66
N LYS A 105 -11.47 -21.46 15.24
CA LYS A 105 -12.69 -22.29 15.39
C LYS A 105 -12.73 -23.12 16.68
N HIS A 106 -11.59 -23.47 17.28
CA HIS A 106 -11.54 -24.35 18.44
C HIS A 106 -11.64 -23.57 19.76
N LYS A 107 -10.60 -22.80 20.10
CA LYS A 107 -10.50 -21.95 21.30
C LYS A 107 -9.60 -20.78 20.93
N PHE A 108 -10.22 -19.70 20.48
CA PHE A 108 -9.49 -18.60 19.90
C PHE A 108 -8.61 -17.90 20.95
N GLU A 109 -7.31 -18.11 20.83
CA GLU A 109 -6.30 -17.48 21.68
C GLU A 109 -5.23 -16.85 20.80
N VAL A 110 -5.12 -15.52 20.84
CA VAL A 110 -4.19 -14.77 19.98
C VAL A 110 -2.72 -15.09 20.32
N LYS A 111 -2.44 -15.40 21.58
CA LYS A 111 -1.09 -15.73 22.07
C LYS A 111 -0.49 -16.94 21.33
N LEU A 112 -1.33 -17.90 20.93
CA LEU A 112 -0.90 -19.12 20.23
C LEU A 112 -0.48 -18.86 18.77
N VAL A 113 -0.90 -17.74 18.20
CA VAL A 113 -0.66 -17.37 16.80
C VAL A 113 -0.10 -15.96 16.65
N SER A 114 0.60 -15.47 17.67
CA SER A 114 1.13 -14.11 17.71
C SER A 114 2.16 -13.85 16.62
N GLU A 115 2.96 -14.85 16.25
CA GLU A 115 3.96 -14.73 15.18
C GLU A 115 3.33 -14.39 13.82
N THR A 116 2.20 -15.05 13.51
CA THR A 116 1.52 -14.88 12.22
C THR A 116 0.47 -13.77 12.22
N THR A 117 0.17 -13.18 13.38
CA THR A 117 -0.82 -12.11 13.54
C THR A 117 -0.14 -10.75 13.71
N SER A 118 0.70 -10.39 12.74
CA SER A 118 1.48 -9.15 12.74
C SER A 118 1.42 -8.45 11.37
N VAL A 119 1.64 -7.13 11.34
CA VAL A 119 1.68 -6.34 10.09
C VAL A 119 2.75 -6.89 9.13
N GLN A 120 3.89 -7.34 9.67
CA GLN A 120 4.96 -7.95 8.89
C GLN A 120 4.51 -9.23 8.17
N THR A 121 3.64 -10.02 8.79
CA THR A 121 3.11 -11.24 8.16
C THR A 121 2.10 -10.91 7.07
N PHE A 122 1.26 -9.88 7.24
CA PHE A 122 0.41 -9.36 6.16
C PHE A 122 1.25 -8.94 4.95
N HIS A 123 2.29 -8.14 5.19
CA HIS A 123 3.22 -7.71 4.15
C HIS A 123 3.89 -8.89 3.43
N TYR A 124 4.40 -9.86 4.20
CA TYR A 124 5.07 -11.03 3.63
C TYR A 124 4.14 -11.86 2.72
N VAL A 125 2.89 -12.09 3.13
CA VAL A 125 1.91 -12.85 2.35
C VAL A 125 1.48 -12.09 1.09
N GLN A 126 1.34 -10.76 1.19
CA GLN A 126 1.07 -9.92 0.02
C GLN A 126 2.22 -10.00 -0.99
N GLN A 127 3.47 -9.78 -0.56
CA GLN A 127 4.64 -9.85 -1.44
C GLN A 127 4.78 -11.22 -2.13
N LEU A 128 4.52 -12.31 -1.39
CA LEU A 128 4.49 -13.65 -1.99
C LEU A 128 3.40 -13.77 -3.06
N SER A 129 2.22 -13.21 -2.81
CA SER A 129 1.10 -13.25 -3.76
C SER A 129 1.41 -12.45 -5.03
N GLU A 130 1.96 -11.24 -4.90
CA GLU A 130 2.41 -10.42 -6.03
C GLU A 130 3.47 -11.15 -6.86
N ASN A 131 4.49 -11.71 -6.19
CA ASN A 131 5.52 -12.51 -6.85
C ASN A 131 4.92 -13.72 -7.60
N TYR A 132 3.98 -14.45 -7.00
CA TYR A 132 3.31 -15.57 -7.69
C TYR A 132 2.47 -15.13 -8.88
N TYR A 133 1.84 -13.96 -8.79
CA TYR A 133 1.09 -13.37 -9.89
C TYR A 133 2.02 -12.96 -11.06
N ASP A 134 3.17 -12.35 -10.76
CA ASP A 134 4.19 -12.00 -11.76
C ASP A 134 4.80 -13.23 -12.42
N LEU A 135 5.13 -14.26 -11.62
CA LEU A 135 5.65 -15.54 -12.12
C LEU A 135 4.61 -16.30 -12.95
N MET A 136 3.33 -16.18 -12.63
CA MET A 136 2.25 -16.73 -13.44
C MET A 136 2.16 -16.04 -14.80
N SER A 137 2.38 -14.73 -14.85
CA SER A 137 2.33 -13.92 -16.07
C SER A 137 3.54 -14.13 -16.98
N THR A 138 4.74 -14.29 -16.39
CA THR A 138 6.00 -14.47 -17.11
C THR A 138 6.28 -15.94 -17.50
N CYS A 139 5.99 -16.91 -16.62
CA CYS A 139 6.38 -18.31 -16.79
C CYS A 139 5.24 -19.23 -17.24
N LYS A 140 4.86 -19.18 -18.53
CA LYS A 140 3.77 -19.99 -19.12
C LYS A 140 3.91 -21.51 -18.91
N LYS A 141 5.14 -22.04 -18.82
CA LYS A 141 5.41 -23.49 -18.65
C LYS A 141 4.97 -24.04 -17.28
N LYS A 142 4.99 -23.22 -16.22
CA LYS A 142 4.65 -23.62 -14.84
C LYS A 142 3.37 -22.94 -14.34
N LEU A 143 2.52 -22.48 -15.25
CA LEU A 143 1.33 -21.68 -14.92
C LEU A 143 0.45 -22.32 -13.84
N ARG A 144 0.19 -23.63 -13.93
CA ARG A 144 -0.64 -24.36 -12.96
C ARG A 144 -0.04 -24.37 -11.55
N GLN A 145 1.28 -24.42 -11.44
CA GLN A 145 1.97 -24.41 -10.16
C GLN A 145 1.84 -23.04 -9.49
N TRP A 146 2.11 -21.97 -10.25
CA TRP A 146 2.00 -20.59 -9.75
C TRP A 146 0.56 -20.20 -9.41
N SER A 147 -0.40 -20.61 -10.23
CA SER A 147 -1.84 -20.44 -9.95
C SER A 147 -2.26 -21.10 -8.64
N ARG A 148 -1.81 -22.34 -8.37
CA ARG A 148 -2.06 -23.02 -7.09
C ARG A 148 -1.38 -22.32 -5.91
N ARG A 149 -0.15 -21.84 -6.08
CA ARG A 149 0.59 -21.11 -5.03
C ARG A 149 -0.07 -19.76 -4.71
N LEU A 150 -0.51 -19.03 -5.74
CA LEU A 150 -1.29 -17.79 -5.59
C LEU A 150 -2.60 -18.06 -4.85
N HIS A 151 -3.32 -19.14 -5.18
CA HIS A 151 -4.54 -19.51 -4.47
C HIS A 151 -4.27 -19.83 -3.00
N MET A 152 -3.19 -20.56 -2.69
CA MET A 152 -2.78 -20.82 -1.32
C MET A 152 -2.44 -19.54 -0.55
N ALA A 153 -1.76 -18.59 -1.19
CA ALA A 153 -1.42 -17.30 -0.59
C ALA A 153 -2.67 -16.46 -0.29
N LEU A 154 -3.62 -16.41 -1.23
CA LEU A 154 -4.92 -15.76 -1.06
C LEU A 154 -5.70 -16.35 0.13
N LEU A 155 -5.74 -17.67 0.25
CA LEU A 155 -6.42 -18.36 1.34
C LEU A 155 -5.79 -18.05 2.71
N ALA A 156 -4.46 -17.98 2.75
CA ALA A 156 -3.70 -17.52 3.91
C ALA A 156 -4.06 -16.08 4.27
N TYR A 157 -4.08 -15.18 3.28
CA TYR A 157 -4.42 -13.76 3.46
C TYR A 157 -5.86 -13.58 3.97
N ARG A 158 -6.81 -14.37 3.46
CA ARG A 158 -8.19 -14.42 3.96
C ARG A 158 -8.24 -14.80 5.44
N GLU A 159 -7.48 -15.81 5.84
CA GLU A 159 -7.46 -16.26 7.23
C GLU A 159 -6.87 -15.19 8.17
N LEU A 160 -5.89 -14.40 7.70
CA LEU A 160 -5.41 -13.23 8.45
C LEU A 160 -6.55 -12.22 8.71
N PHE A 161 -7.36 -11.91 7.68
CA PHE A 161 -8.53 -11.03 7.86
C PHE A 161 -9.59 -11.60 8.80
N LEU A 162 -9.90 -12.90 8.67
CA LEU A 162 -10.85 -13.57 9.56
C LEU A 162 -10.35 -13.60 11.01
N THR A 163 -9.04 -13.74 11.20
CA THR A 163 -8.39 -13.64 12.52
C THR A 163 -8.54 -12.24 13.10
N LEU A 164 -8.28 -11.17 12.32
CA LEU A 164 -8.54 -9.79 12.77
C LEU A 164 -10.01 -9.59 13.18
N CYS A 165 -10.95 -10.15 12.42
CA CYS A 165 -12.37 -10.10 12.77
C CYS A 165 -12.70 -10.83 14.08
N ALA A 166 -11.95 -11.89 14.41
CA ALA A 166 -12.10 -12.62 15.66
C ALA A 166 -11.46 -11.85 16.84
N MET A 167 -10.31 -11.22 16.62
CA MET A 167 -9.66 -10.34 17.61
C MET A 167 -10.58 -9.21 18.07
N ASP A 168 -11.35 -8.61 17.15
CA ASP A 168 -12.33 -7.57 17.47
C ASP A 168 -13.42 -8.00 18.46
N ARG A 169 -13.71 -9.31 18.53
CA ARG A 169 -14.71 -9.90 19.42
C ARG A 169 -14.10 -10.43 20.71
N SER A 170 -12.78 -10.33 20.86
CA SER A 170 -12.08 -10.80 22.06
C SER A 170 -12.52 -10.00 23.29
N PRO A 171 -12.69 -10.64 24.46
CA PRO A 171 -12.95 -9.93 25.71
C PRO A 171 -11.76 -9.07 26.15
N ASP A 172 -10.54 -9.44 25.77
CA ASP A 172 -9.30 -8.73 26.11
C ASP A 172 -9.15 -7.42 25.32
N GLY A 173 -9.00 -6.30 26.04
CA GLY A 173 -8.80 -4.97 25.45
C GLY A 173 -7.49 -4.87 24.66
N SER A 174 -6.40 -5.46 25.16
CA SER A 174 -5.08 -5.39 24.52
C SER A 174 -5.07 -6.05 23.13
N VAL A 175 -5.81 -7.16 23.00
CA VAL A 175 -6.02 -7.87 21.73
C VAL A 175 -6.82 -7.00 20.75
N ARG A 176 -7.87 -6.32 21.23
CA ARG A 176 -8.66 -5.41 20.38
C ARG A 176 -7.84 -4.21 19.92
N ASP A 177 -7.01 -3.65 20.78
CA ASP A 177 -6.14 -2.52 20.42
C ASP A 177 -5.05 -2.93 19.43
N SER A 178 -4.46 -4.12 19.61
CA SER A 178 -3.55 -4.71 18.63
C SER A 178 -4.23 -4.91 17.26
N ALA A 179 -5.48 -5.39 17.25
CA ALA A 179 -6.26 -5.51 16.01
C ALA A 179 -6.55 -4.14 15.35
N LYS A 180 -6.81 -3.09 16.14
CA LYS A 180 -6.98 -1.72 15.61
C LYS A 180 -5.70 -1.22 14.95
N VAL A 181 -4.53 -1.40 15.57
CA VAL A 181 -3.24 -0.99 14.99
C VAL A 181 -2.99 -1.70 13.66
N ILE A 182 -3.23 -3.02 13.60
CA ILE A 182 -3.05 -3.78 12.36
C ILE A 182 -4.06 -3.31 11.28
N LYS A 183 -5.33 -3.11 11.64
CA LYS A 183 -6.36 -2.62 10.71
C LYS A 183 -6.03 -1.22 10.19
N SER A 184 -5.59 -0.31 11.04
CA SER A 184 -5.21 1.04 10.61
C SER A 184 -4.11 0.98 9.53
N ASN A 185 -3.04 0.22 9.78
CA ASN A 185 -1.98 0.03 8.79
C ASN A 185 -2.51 -0.56 7.47
N ILE A 186 -3.37 -1.57 7.52
CA ILE A 186 -3.94 -2.22 6.33
C ILE A 186 -4.88 -1.30 5.53
N LEU A 187 -5.67 -0.46 6.21
CA LEU A 187 -6.72 0.32 5.56
C LEU A 187 -6.22 1.67 5.01
N TYR A 188 -5.18 2.25 5.62
CA TYR A 188 -4.58 3.51 5.17
C TYR A 188 -3.54 3.32 4.08
N VAL A 189 -2.77 2.23 4.11
CA VAL A 189 -1.73 1.96 3.11
C VAL A 189 -2.38 1.43 1.82
N PRO A 190 -2.28 2.17 0.69
CA PRO A 190 -2.99 1.86 -0.56
C PRO A 190 -2.69 0.46 -1.11
N GLU A 191 -1.46 -0.02 -0.94
CA GLU A 191 -0.98 -1.31 -1.41
C GLU A 191 -1.84 -2.44 -0.83
N TYR A 192 -2.11 -2.44 0.47
CA TYR A 192 -2.99 -3.43 1.09
C TYR A 192 -4.46 -3.25 0.66
N ARG A 193 -4.92 -2.00 0.55
CA ARG A 193 -6.31 -1.67 0.22
C ARG A 193 -6.70 -2.11 -1.19
N GLU A 194 -5.78 -1.95 -2.13
CA GLU A 194 -6.02 -2.19 -3.56
C GLU A 194 -5.59 -3.59 -3.98
N PHE A 195 -4.84 -4.31 -3.16
CA PHE A 195 -4.32 -5.65 -3.48
C PHE A 195 -5.42 -6.66 -3.86
N VAL A 196 -6.41 -6.89 -3.00
CA VAL A 196 -7.48 -7.89 -3.27
C VAL A 196 -8.34 -7.47 -4.47
N LEU A 197 -8.60 -6.17 -4.62
CA LEU A 197 -9.32 -5.61 -5.76
C LEU A 197 -8.54 -5.81 -7.07
N THR A 198 -7.22 -5.63 -7.03
CA THR A 198 -6.32 -5.83 -8.18
C THR A 198 -6.34 -7.29 -8.61
N LEU A 199 -6.29 -8.25 -7.67
CA LEU A 199 -6.44 -9.67 -7.99
C LEU A 199 -7.80 -9.99 -8.62
N LEU A 200 -8.87 -9.32 -8.18
CA LEU A 200 -10.24 -9.52 -8.69
C LEU A 200 -10.39 -8.99 -10.13
N VAL A 201 -9.89 -7.79 -10.41
CA VAL A 201 -9.93 -7.18 -11.75
C VAL A 201 -9.10 -7.99 -12.75
N ASN A 202 -8.01 -8.60 -12.28
CA ASN A 202 -7.10 -9.38 -13.10
C ASN A 202 -7.41 -10.88 -13.13
N TYR A 203 -8.60 -11.30 -12.68
CA TYR A 203 -9.02 -12.69 -12.79
C TYR A 203 -9.08 -13.14 -14.25
N ASP A 204 -8.48 -14.30 -14.53
CA ASP A 204 -8.42 -14.91 -15.86
C ASP A 204 -8.84 -16.38 -15.76
N GLU A 205 -10.00 -16.71 -16.31
CA GLU A 205 -10.60 -18.07 -16.32
C GLU A 205 -9.68 -19.14 -16.92
N LEU A 206 -8.73 -18.74 -17.78
CA LEU A 206 -7.76 -19.67 -18.38
C LEU A 206 -6.59 -19.98 -17.45
N LYS A 207 -6.32 -19.10 -16.47
CA LYS A 207 -5.16 -19.21 -15.58
C LYS A 207 -5.54 -19.60 -14.16
N MET A 208 -6.71 -19.19 -13.72
CA MET A 208 -7.20 -19.31 -12.34
C MET A 208 -8.46 -20.17 -12.31
N SER A 209 -8.70 -20.87 -11.19
CA SER A 209 -9.88 -21.74 -11.06
C SER A 209 -11.11 -20.97 -10.59
N ASP A 210 -12.28 -21.55 -10.85
CA ASP A 210 -13.54 -21.10 -10.24
C ASP A 210 -13.47 -21.13 -8.71
N ALA A 211 -12.79 -22.11 -8.12
CA ALA A 211 -12.57 -22.17 -6.67
C ALA A 211 -11.74 -20.98 -6.17
N TYR A 212 -10.70 -20.59 -6.93
CA TYR A 212 -9.94 -19.38 -6.64
C TYR A 212 -10.83 -18.13 -6.70
N LEU A 213 -11.69 -18.01 -7.72
CA LEU A 213 -12.62 -16.88 -7.84
C LEU A 213 -13.58 -16.80 -6.65
N LEU A 214 -14.16 -17.94 -6.24
CA LEU A 214 -15.05 -18.01 -5.07
C LEU A 214 -14.33 -17.54 -3.80
N ASP A 215 -13.13 -18.06 -3.55
CA ASP A 215 -12.33 -17.66 -2.38
C ASP A 215 -11.88 -16.19 -2.46
N LEU A 216 -11.63 -15.67 -3.67
CA LEU A 216 -11.25 -14.27 -3.88
C LEU A 216 -12.40 -13.31 -3.60
N ILE A 217 -13.61 -13.64 -4.06
CA ILE A 217 -14.84 -12.88 -3.75
C ILE A 217 -15.10 -12.90 -2.24
N GLU A 218 -14.94 -14.05 -1.59
CA GLU A 218 -15.08 -14.13 -0.13
C GLU A 218 -14.03 -13.28 0.59
N THR A 219 -12.78 -13.30 0.11
CA THR A 219 -11.70 -12.47 0.67
C THR A 219 -12.03 -10.98 0.54
N GLN A 220 -12.49 -10.53 -0.63
CA GLN A 220 -12.92 -9.15 -0.86
C GLN A 220 -14.11 -8.77 0.05
N HIS A 221 -15.08 -9.67 0.22
CA HIS A 221 -16.21 -9.44 1.11
C HIS A 221 -15.79 -9.27 2.57
N VAL A 222 -14.87 -10.12 3.05
CA VAL A 222 -14.33 -9.99 4.41
C VAL A 222 -13.56 -8.67 4.57
N PHE A 223 -12.75 -8.30 3.57
CA PHE A 223 -12.04 -7.01 3.58
C PHE A 223 -13.01 -5.82 3.67
N VAL A 224 -14.05 -5.78 2.82
CA VAL A 224 -15.06 -4.71 2.85
C VAL A 224 -15.80 -4.67 4.19
N LYS A 225 -16.09 -5.82 4.80
CA LYS A 225 -16.69 -5.88 6.15
C LYS A 225 -15.77 -5.32 7.23
N ILE A 226 -14.46 -5.55 7.13
CA ILE A 226 -13.48 -4.95 8.06
C ILE A 226 -13.47 -3.43 7.84
N PHE A 227 -13.44 -3.00 6.58
CA PHE A 227 -13.46 -1.59 6.19
C PHE A 227 -14.70 -0.86 6.71
N GLU A 228 -15.90 -1.41 6.48
CA GLU A 228 -17.18 -0.86 6.96
C GLU A 228 -17.19 -0.68 8.47
N LYS A 229 -16.77 -1.71 9.22
CA LYS A 229 -16.72 -1.66 10.69
C LYS A 229 -15.70 -0.69 11.24
N PHE A 230 -14.61 -0.46 10.51
CA PHE A 230 -13.59 0.49 10.87
C PHE A 230 -14.12 1.93 10.70
N CYS A 231 -14.64 2.24 9.50
CA CYS A 231 -15.24 3.55 9.21
C CYS A 231 -16.45 3.87 10.08
N GLY A 232 -17.29 2.87 10.40
CA GLY A 232 -18.46 3.05 11.27
C GLY A 232 -18.11 3.35 12.74
N LYS A 233 -16.88 3.04 13.19
CA LYS A 233 -16.42 3.28 14.56
C LYS A 233 -15.54 4.52 14.70
N GLU A 234 -14.69 4.80 13.72
CA GLU A 234 -13.67 5.87 13.81
C GLU A 234 -14.04 7.14 13.04
N GLY A 235 -15.19 7.17 12.34
CA GLY A 235 -15.51 8.25 11.42
C GLY A 235 -14.74 8.09 10.10
N SER A 236 -15.13 8.83 9.08
CA SER A 236 -14.68 8.66 7.69
C SER A 236 -13.16 8.50 7.53
N LEU A 237 -12.73 7.57 6.67
CA LEU A 237 -11.34 7.44 6.26
C LEU A 237 -10.87 8.74 5.58
N PHE A 238 -9.87 9.41 6.15
CA PHE A 238 -9.24 10.56 5.51
C PHE A 238 -8.44 10.09 4.30
N VAL A 239 -9.03 10.21 3.12
CA VAL A 239 -8.32 10.01 1.86
C VAL A 239 -7.77 11.36 1.43
N GLN A 240 -6.45 11.51 1.40
CA GLN A 240 -5.83 12.68 0.79
C GLN A 240 -6.34 12.78 -0.66
N LYS A 241 -6.99 13.90 -0.97
CA LYS A 241 -7.49 14.17 -2.31
C LYS A 241 -6.25 14.29 -3.21
N ARG A 242 -6.02 13.31 -4.08
CA ARG A 242 -5.01 13.43 -5.15
C ARG A 242 -5.38 14.69 -5.95
N VAL A 243 -4.68 15.80 -5.68
CA VAL A 243 -4.72 16.97 -6.54
C VAL A 243 -4.17 16.45 -7.86
N ARG A 244 -5.06 16.31 -8.86
CA ARG A 244 -4.64 16.00 -10.22
C ARG A 244 -3.59 17.05 -10.56
N SER A 245 -2.34 16.65 -10.71
CA SER A 245 -1.30 17.54 -11.21
C SER A 245 -1.85 18.14 -12.50
N GLY A 246 -2.04 19.47 -12.46
CA GLY A 246 -2.52 20.21 -13.60
C GLY A 246 -1.62 19.84 -14.76
N ARG A 247 -2.23 19.24 -15.80
CA ARG A 247 -1.62 18.96 -17.08
C ARG A 247 -0.77 20.18 -17.47
N ARG A 248 0.55 20.10 -17.29
CA ARG A 248 1.49 21.12 -17.78
C ARG A 248 1.20 21.25 -19.27
N LYS A 249 0.54 22.35 -19.64
CA LYS A 249 0.29 22.74 -21.02
C LYS A 249 1.68 22.85 -21.64
N ARG A 250 2.05 21.90 -22.51
CA ARG A 250 3.17 22.07 -23.43
C ARG A 250 2.83 23.30 -24.28
N LYS A 251 3.42 24.44 -23.96
CA LYS A 251 3.50 25.54 -24.92
C LYS A 251 4.66 25.23 -25.84
N ALA A 252 4.31 25.15 -27.11
CA ALA A 252 5.22 25.05 -28.23
C ALA A 252 6.16 26.26 -28.24
N ASP A 253 7.34 25.99 -28.74
CA ASP A 253 8.41 26.90 -29.07
C ASP A 253 7.90 28.02 -29.99
N GLU A 254 8.08 29.28 -29.60
CA GLU A 254 7.95 30.43 -30.49
C GLU A 254 9.05 31.44 -30.13
N GLN A 255 9.90 31.72 -31.10
CA GLN A 255 11.11 32.52 -30.99
C GLN A 255 10.81 34.03 -30.94
N ALA A 256 11.55 34.70 -30.03
CA ALA A 256 12.03 36.09 -30.05
C ALA A 256 11.02 37.26 -29.85
N PRO A 257 11.45 38.49 -29.47
CA PRO A 257 12.81 38.99 -29.18
C PRO A 257 12.97 39.72 -27.83
N ALA A 258 14.21 40.14 -27.57
CA ALA A 258 14.70 40.83 -26.39
C ALA A 258 13.99 42.16 -26.07
N SER A 259 13.50 42.30 -24.84
CA SER A 259 13.45 43.57 -24.10
C SER A 259 13.18 43.30 -22.62
N GLY A 260 14.21 43.40 -21.77
CA GLY A 260 14.05 43.09 -20.35
C GLY A 260 15.28 43.34 -19.48
N ALA A 261 16.17 44.26 -19.86
CA ALA A 261 17.32 44.63 -19.03
C ALA A 261 16.99 45.72 -17.98
N ALA A 262 15.79 46.33 -18.02
CA ALA A 262 15.41 47.42 -17.12
C ALA A 262 14.68 46.96 -15.85
N THR A 263 14.03 45.78 -15.86
CA THR A 263 13.24 45.27 -14.73
C THR A 263 14.08 44.56 -13.67
N ALA A 264 15.20 43.93 -14.07
CA ALA A 264 16.08 43.21 -13.15
C ALA A 264 16.83 44.15 -12.18
N THR A 265 17.13 45.38 -12.62
CA THR A 265 17.88 46.36 -11.81
C THR A 265 17.01 46.96 -10.70
N GLN A 266 15.72 47.23 -10.97
CA GLN A 266 14.77 47.71 -9.96
C GLN A 266 14.43 46.64 -8.91
N ALA A 267 14.32 45.37 -9.32
CA ALA A 267 14.08 44.26 -8.40
C ALA A 267 15.26 44.03 -7.44
N LYS A 268 16.51 44.15 -7.94
CA LYS A 268 17.72 44.09 -7.11
C LYS A 268 17.77 45.24 -6.10
N ILE A 269 17.65 46.49 -6.54
CA ILE A 269 17.65 47.68 -5.66
C ILE A 269 16.60 47.58 -4.53
N SER A 270 15.42 46.99 -4.82
CA SER A 270 14.38 46.75 -3.82
C SER A 270 14.76 45.69 -2.78
N LEU A 271 15.50 44.65 -3.18
CA LEU A 271 15.99 43.60 -2.29
C LEU A 271 17.18 44.07 -1.44
N GLU A 272 18.12 44.82 -2.02
CA GLU A 272 19.21 45.46 -1.26
C GLU A 272 18.65 46.39 -0.18
N SER A 273 17.65 47.22 -0.50
CA SER A 273 17.01 48.09 0.48
C SER A 273 16.32 47.31 1.61
N LYS A 274 15.67 46.17 1.31
CA LYS A 274 15.07 45.31 2.34
C LYS A 274 16.13 44.63 3.21
N TRP A 275 17.27 44.25 2.63
CA TRP A 275 18.39 43.70 3.37
C TRP A 275 19.03 44.73 4.31
N ASP A 276 19.19 45.99 3.88
CA ASP A 276 19.75 47.05 4.72
C ASP A 276 18.95 47.28 6.02
N HIS A 277 17.63 47.06 5.98
CA HIS A 277 16.77 47.13 7.16
C HIS A 277 16.79 45.82 7.98
N ALA A 278 16.89 44.67 7.32
CA ALA A 278 16.88 43.35 7.94
C ALA A 278 18.21 42.97 8.61
N ALA A 279 19.34 43.34 8.02
CA ALA A 279 20.69 43.00 8.47
C ALA A 279 21.01 43.40 9.93
N PRO A 280 20.72 44.64 10.39
CA PRO A 280 21.00 45.02 11.78
C PRO A 280 20.09 44.29 12.78
N GLN A 281 18.84 44.00 12.39
CA GLN A 281 17.89 43.26 13.24
C GLN A 281 18.28 41.77 13.33
N LEU A 282 18.70 41.18 12.21
CA LEU A 282 19.18 39.81 12.16
C LEU A 282 20.48 39.63 12.97
N SER A 283 21.40 40.60 12.90
CA SER A 283 22.64 40.60 13.68
C SER A 283 22.37 40.70 15.19
N ALA A 284 21.40 41.52 15.60
CA ALA A 284 20.98 41.61 17.01
C ALA A 284 20.40 40.28 17.52
N VAL A 285 19.55 39.62 16.74
CA VAL A 285 18.94 38.33 17.10
C VAL A 285 19.98 37.20 17.15
N LEU A 286 21.00 37.21 16.28
CA LEU A 286 22.09 36.22 16.31
C LEU A 286 23.05 36.43 17.51
N GLN A 287 23.24 37.67 17.96
CA GLN A 287 24.06 37.99 19.14
C GLN A 287 23.36 37.68 20.46
N ASP A 288 22.02 37.73 20.50
CA ASP A 288 21.22 37.43 21.70
C ASP A 288 21.26 35.94 22.09
N GLY A 289 21.79 35.07 21.23
CA GLY A 289 22.22 33.72 21.61
C GLY A 289 21.08 32.77 22.04
N GLY A 290 19.83 33.11 21.76
CA GLY A 290 18.68 32.27 22.09
C GLY A 290 18.72 30.91 21.36
N GLU A 291 18.47 29.82 22.09
CA GLU A 291 17.99 28.58 21.49
C GLU A 291 16.57 28.83 20.98
N PHE A 292 16.46 29.33 19.74
CA PHE A 292 15.17 29.56 19.10
C PHE A 292 14.52 28.21 18.76
N LEU A 293 13.78 27.66 19.71
CA LEU A 293 12.98 26.46 19.55
C LEU A 293 11.80 26.77 18.62
N THR A 294 11.99 26.58 17.33
CA THR A 294 10.87 26.58 16.39
C THR A 294 10.15 25.24 16.43
N ASN A 295 8.86 25.27 16.79
CA ASN A 295 7.92 24.14 16.65
C ASN A 295 7.65 23.74 15.17
N GLU A 296 8.40 24.29 14.22
CA GLU A 296 8.20 24.09 12.79
C GLU A 296 9.24 23.13 12.23
N VAL A 297 8.75 22.08 11.57
CA VAL A 297 9.56 21.02 11.01
C VAL A 297 10.07 21.44 9.62
N PRO A 298 11.38 21.33 9.33
CA PRO A 298 12.00 21.74 8.06
C PRO A 298 11.46 21.05 6.81
N PHE A 299 10.99 19.82 6.96
CA PHE A 299 10.48 18.98 5.90
C PHE A 299 9.13 18.40 6.31
N ASP A 300 8.30 18.11 5.31
CA ASP A 300 7.06 17.39 5.51
C ASP A 300 7.33 15.89 5.42
N ALA A 301 7.43 15.26 6.60
CA ALA A 301 7.59 13.81 6.72
C ALA A 301 6.40 13.02 6.14
N ALA A 302 5.27 13.69 5.87
CA ALA A 302 4.08 13.09 5.25
C ALA A 302 3.96 13.39 3.74
N SER A 303 4.96 14.05 3.13
CA SER A 303 5.02 14.30 1.69
C SER A 303 5.66 13.13 0.94
N ASP A 304 5.12 12.80 -0.23
CA ASP A 304 5.63 11.77 -1.14
C ASP A 304 6.96 12.20 -1.82
N VAL A 305 7.39 13.45 -1.63
CA VAL A 305 8.64 13.99 -2.17
C VAL A 305 9.80 13.53 -1.27
N PRO A 306 10.86 12.90 -1.83
CA PRO A 306 12.04 12.53 -1.05
C PRO A 306 12.56 13.70 -0.22
N ILE A 307 13.07 13.41 0.99
CA ILE A 307 13.57 14.43 1.93
C ILE A 307 14.61 15.34 1.26
N ASP A 308 15.45 14.80 0.37
CA ASP A 308 16.45 15.56 -0.38
C ASP A 308 15.84 16.55 -1.40
N ASP A 309 14.69 16.23 -1.98
CA ASP A 309 13.98 17.06 -2.95
C ASP A 309 13.14 18.17 -2.26
N GLN A 310 12.83 18.01 -0.96
CA GLN A 310 12.15 19.02 -0.14
C GLN A 310 13.09 20.16 0.32
N LYS A 311 14.41 20.00 0.13
CA LYS A 311 15.45 20.99 0.46
C LYS A 311 15.16 22.38 -0.15
N ALA A 312 14.76 22.42 -1.42
CA ALA A 312 14.46 23.67 -2.12
C ALA A 312 13.24 24.39 -1.54
N GLU A 313 12.28 23.63 -1.00
CA GLU A 313 11.10 24.19 -0.34
C GLU A 313 11.42 24.71 1.06
N ALA A 314 12.25 23.99 1.83
CA ALA A 314 12.77 24.47 3.11
C ALA A 314 13.52 25.80 2.96
N MET A 315 14.37 25.91 1.93
CA MET A 315 15.09 27.15 1.63
C MET A 315 14.16 28.31 1.23
N ARG A 316 13.10 28.03 0.45
CA ARG A 316 12.06 29.03 0.13
C ARG A 316 11.29 29.49 1.38
N LYS A 317 11.00 28.59 2.33
CA LYS A 317 10.35 28.93 3.60
C LYS A 317 11.23 29.85 4.45
N VAL A 318 12.54 29.56 4.55
CA VAL A 318 13.52 30.43 5.23
C VAL A 318 13.56 31.81 4.57
N GLN A 319 13.68 31.86 3.23
CA GLN A 319 13.72 33.12 2.48
C GLN A 319 12.45 33.97 2.69
N ARG A 320 11.27 33.33 2.68
CA ARG A 320 10.00 34.02 2.92
C ARG A 320 9.94 34.65 4.30
N LYS A 321 10.35 33.92 5.34
CA LYS A 321 10.39 34.43 6.72
C LYS A 321 11.36 35.60 6.88
N LEU A 322 12.54 35.53 6.25
CA LEU A 322 13.48 36.64 6.21
C LEU A 322 12.89 37.89 5.53
N ARG A 323 12.16 37.72 4.43
CA ARG A 323 11.50 38.82 3.70
C ARG A 323 10.28 39.40 4.44
N LEU A 324 9.67 38.63 5.36
CA LEU A 324 8.56 39.06 6.21
C LEU A 324 9.01 39.70 7.53
N GLY A 325 10.31 39.66 7.85
CA GLY A 325 10.87 40.22 9.09
C GLY A 325 10.77 39.29 10.31
N GLU A 326 10.45 38.01 10.10
CA GLU A 326 10.36 37.01 11.16
C GLU A 326 11.73 36.32 11.36
N PHE A 327 12.68 37.06 11.93
CA PHE A 327 14.09 36.63 12.00
C PHE A 327 14.34 35.44 12.93
N GLU A 328 13.72 35.41 14.11
CA GLU A 328 13.84 34.30 15.08
C GLU A 328 13.36 32.97 14.47
N SER A 329 12.19 33.01 13.83
CA SER A 329 11.59 31.88 13.13
C SER A 329 12.41 31.42 11.91
N ALA A 330 13.06 32.36 11.22
CA ALA A 330 13.94 32.04 10.09
C ALA A 330 15.23 31.35 10.54
N ILE A 331 15.84 31.82 11.64
CA ILE A 331 17.05 31.22 12.24
C ILE A 331 16.74 29.84 12.79
N GLY A 332 15.65 29.68 13.55
CA GLY A 332 15.24 28.36 14.07
C GLY A 332 14.98 27.35 12.95
N LEU A 333 14.29 27.76 11.88
CA LEU A 333 14.06 26.91 10.71
C LEU A 333 15.36 26.57 9.95
N LEU A 334 16.32 27.49 9.87
CA LEU A 334 17.65 27.23 9.29
C LEU A 334 18.41 26.18 10.09
N ARG A 335 18.46 26.34 11.43
CA ARG A 335 19.15 25.40 12.33
C ARG A 335 18.50 24.02 12.31
N ALA A 336 17.17 23.95 12.35
CA ALA A 336 16.46 22.69 12.21
C ALA A 336 16.70 22.05 10.83
N SER A 337 16.75 22.84 9.75
CA SER A 337 17.10 22.34 8.40
C SER A 337 18.52 21.77 8.37
N ARG A 338 19.46 22.40 9.08
CA ARG A 338 20.84 21.93 9.17
C ARG A 338 20.98 20.56 9.85
N GLU A 339 20.17 20.28 10.88
CA GLU A 339 20.15 18.96 11.52
C GLU A 339 19.68 17.84 10.57
N VAL A 340 18.77 18.18 9.66
CA VAL A 340 18.21 17.23 8.67
C VAL A 340 19.14 17.04 7.47
N TRP A 341 19.83 18.11 7.04
CA TRP A 341 20.74 18.08 5.87
C TRP A 341 22.16 18.58 6.21
N PRO A 342 22.95 17.84 7.02
CA PRO A 342 24.27 18.28 7.49
C PRO A 342 25.37 18.26 6.41
N GLU A 343 25.21 17.47 5.34
CA GLU A 343 26.23 17.32 4.27
C GLU A 343 26.05 18.34 3.12
N ASN A 344 25.06 19.22 3.21
CA ASN A 344 24.67 20.11 2.12
C ASN A 344 25.11 21.55 2.38
N ASP A 345 25.98 22.10 1.52
CA ASP A 345 26.60 23.44 1.58
C ASP A 345 25.62 24.64 1.69
N CYS A 346 24.31 24.41 1.61
CA CYS A 346 23.31 25.48 1.58
C CYS A 346 22.82 25.94 2.95
N PHE A 347 22.91 25.10 3.99
CA PHE A 347 22.44 25.44 5.35
C PHE A 347 23.58 25.59 6.36
N GLY A 348 24.82 25.38 5.93
CA GLY A 348 26.03 25.46 6.75
C GLY A 348 26.37 24.17 7.49
N SER A 349 27.55 24.13 8.11
CA SER A 349 28.06 22.96 8.84
C SER A 349 27.62 22.97 10.31
N SER A 350 27.68 21.82 10.99
CA SER A 350 27.23 21.65 12.38
C SER A 350 27.99 22.49 13.42
N ASN A 351 29.18 23.01 13.06
CA ASN A 351 30.04 23.83 13.93
C ASN A 351 30.20 25.28 13.42
N MET A 352 29.25 25.76 12.62
CA MET A 352 29.30 27.08 11.98
C MET A 352 29.32 28.23 13.00
N ALA A 353 30.21 29.20 12.81
CA ALA A 353 30.25 30.42 13.64
C ALA A 353 29.04 31.33 13.34
N THR A 354 28.66 32.19 14.28
CA THR A 354 27.54 33.14 14.10
C THR A 354 27.72 34.07 12.90
N GLU A 355 28.97 34.41 12.55
CA GLU A 355 29.30 35.20 11.36
C GLU A 355 29.04 34.43 10.05
N GLU A 356 29.33 33.13 10.04
CA GLU A 356 29.09 32.26 8.89
C GLU A 356 27.58 31.97 8.72
N GLU A 357 26.84 31.82 9.83
CA GLU A 357 25.38 31.67 9.84
C GLU A 357 24.68 32.90 9.25
N PHE A 358 25.18 34.11 9.54
CA PHE A 358 24.70 35.35 8.95
C PHE A 358 24.92 35.39 7.43
N LEU A 359 26.07 34.93 6.94
CA LEU A 359 26.36 34.86 5.50
C LEU A 359 25.45 33.87 4.78
N ALA A 360 25.19 32.70 5.36
CA ALA A 360 24.26 31.73 4.79
C ALA A 360 22.83 32.29 4.66
N LEU A 361 22.35 33.04 5.66
CA LEU A 361 21.05 33.70 5.61
C LEU A 361 21.00 34.82 4.57
N ARG A 362 22.10 35.56 4.40
CA ARG A 362 22.24 36.55 3.33
C ARG A 362 22.15 35.90 1.95
N ASP A 363 22.88 34.80 1.76
CA ASP A 363 22.91 34.11 0.47
C ASP A 363 21.52 33.53 0.13
N ILE A 364 20.80 32.97 1.11
CA ILE A 364 19.40 32.52 0.95
C ILE A 364 18.45 33.70 0.66
N PHE A 365 18.68 34.88 1.27
CA PHE A 365 17.86 36.07 1.03
C PHE A 365 17.90 36.53 -0.43
N PHE A 366 19.10 36.51 -1.03
CA PHE A 366 19.35 36.94 -2.42
C PHE A 366 19.25 35.81 -3.46
N ALA A 367 19.10 34.55 -3.06
CA ALA A 367 18.97 33.42 -3.97
C ALA A 367 17.68 33.52 -4.83
N ASP A 368 17.82 33.31 -6.14
CA ASP A 368 16.68 33.22 -7.06
C ASP A 368 16.10 31.80 -7.04
N LEU A 369 15.18 31.56 -6.10
CA LEU A 369 14.63 30.23 -5.83
C LEU A 369 13.30 29.93 -6.57
N GLY A 370 12.92 30.77 -7.54
CA GLY A 370 11.65 30.69 -8.25
C GLY A 370 10.46 31.02 -7.34
N GLU A 371 9.79 32.14 -7.60
CA GLU A 371 8.64 32.55 -6.79
C GLU A 371 7.38 31.75 -7.17
N ASP A 372 6.79 31.09 -6.17
CA ASP A 372 5.40 30.62 -6.23
C ASP A 372 4.49 31.85 -6.26
N SER A 373 3.92 32.17 -7.44
CA SER A 373 2.72 33.01 -7.54
C SER A 373 1.46 32.20 -7.26
#